data_AF-A0A1M5D5C9-F1
#
_entry.id   AF-A0A1M5D5C9-F1
#
_cell.length_a   1.000
_cell.length_b   1.000
_cell.length_c   1.000
_cell.angle_alpha   90.00
_cell.angle_beta   90.00
_cell.angle_gamma   90.00
#
_symmetry.space_group_name_H-M   'P 1'
#
loop_
_entity.id
_entity.type
_entity.pdbx_description
1 polymer ?
#
loop_
_entity_poly.entity_id
_entity_poly.type
_entity_poly.pdbx_seq_one_letter_code
_entity_poly.pdbx_strand_id
1 'polypeptide(L)'
;MTEKYIIENFTAGIGVDEYISRFRDEKRFVEFCRQCPNYGNSWGCPPFDFDTGEFLRQYKYAYLMATKIIPIEKGIPIDKSQELIRPERIRIEKELLELEHRYGGRAFAYVGKCLYCPDSECARKCNRPCLHPDKVRPSLEAFGFDIARTLSELFGIELLWGKNDILPEYLVLVSGLFHNSTENIISHTKRNPDSGNL
;
A
#
# COMPACT_ATOMS: atom_id res chain seq x y z
N MET A 1 12.34 12.51 -21.69
CA MET A 1 11.84 11.14 -21.46
C MET A 1 10.35 11.17 -21.73
N THR A 2 9.85 10.36 -22.65
CA THR A 2 8.40 10.25 -22.88
C THR A 2 7.77 9.64 -21.64
N GLU A 3 6.73 10.28 -21.09
CA GLU A 3 5.97 9.71 -19.96
C GLU A 3 5.40 8.35 -20.39
N LYS A 4 5.50 7.33 -19.51
CA LYS A 4 5.02 5.96 -19.79
C LYS A 4 3.59 5.72 -19.29
N TYR A 5 3.13 6.54 -18.35
CA TYR A 5 1.85 6.44 -17.67
C TYR A 5 1.43 7.81 -17.11
N ILE A 6 0.13 7.96 -16.84
CA ILE A 6 -0.47 9.10 -16.12
C ILE A 6 -0.74 8.68 -14.68
N ILE A 7 -0.59 9.60 -13.73
CA ILE A 7 -0.86 9.39 -12.30
C ILE A 7 -2.04 10.23 -11.83
N GLU A 8 -2.96 9.57 -11.13
CA GLU A 8 -4.01 10.23 -10.34
C GLU A 8 -3.85 9.81 -8.87
N ASN A 9 -3.75 10.79 -7.96
CA ASN A 9 -3.60 10.53 -6.53
C ASN A 9 -4.87 10.94 -5.78
N PHE A 10 -5.31 10.07 -4.88
CA PHE A 10 -6.51 10.24 -4.06
C PHE A 10 -6.17 10.00 -2.61
N THR A 11 -6.84 10.72 -1.71
CA THR A 11 -6.61 10.64 -0.27
C THR A 11 -7.93 10.68 0.49
N ALA A 12 -8.02 9.94 1.58
CA ALA A 12 -9.20 9.86 2.44
C ALA A 12 -8.79 9.77 3.91
N GLY A 13 -9.56 10.41 4.79
CA GLY A 13 -9.44 10.24 6.24
C GLY A 13 -10.64 9.48 6.77
N ILE A 14 -10.42 8.51 7.66
CA ILE A 14 -11.47 7.71 8.29
C ILE A 14 -11.08 7.36 9.73
N GLY A 15 -12.07 7.19 10.62
CA GLY A 15 -11.82 6.64 11.95
C GLY A 15 -11.40 5.17 11.87
N VAL A 16 -10.43 4.75 12.68
CA VAL A 16 -9.92 3.37 12.63
C VAL A 16 -11.00 2.36 13.00
N ASP A 17 -11.83 2.65 14.00
CA ASP A 17 -12.94 1.77 14.39
C ASP A 17 -13.95 1.60 13.25
N GLU A 18 -14.27 2.69 12.55
CA GLU A 18 -15.13 2.66 11.37
C GLU A 18 -14.48 1.83 10.26
N TYR A 19 -13.20 2.07 9.98
CA TYR A 19 -12.47 1.37 8.92
C TYR A 19 -12.37 -0.14 9.21
N ILE A 20 -12.08 -0.53 10.45
CA ILE A 20 -12.10 -1.93 10.89
C ILE A 20 -13.49 -2.53 10.69
N SER A 21 -14.54 -1.86 11.20
CA SER A 21 -15.90 -2.43 11.19
C SER A 21 -16.46 -2.65 9.78
N ARG A 22 -16.12 -1.77 8.83
CA ARG A 22 -16.67 -1.79 7.48
C ARG A 22 -15.77 -2.49 6.47
N PHE A 23 -14.45 -2.38 6.61
CA PHE A 23 -13.51 -2.78 5.57
C PHE A 23 -12.60 -3.94 5.97
N ARG A 24 -12.68 -4.48 7.19
CA ARG A 24 -11.80 -5.57 7.63
C ARG A 24 -12.55 -6.89 7.78
N ASP A 25 -12.04 -7.93 7.10
CA ASP A 25 -12.42 -9.32 7.31
C ASP A 25 -11.15 -10.18 7.37
N GLU A 26 -10.52 -10.19 8.55
CA GLU A 26 -9.25 -10.88 8.76
C GLU A 26 -9.29 -12.36 8.37
N LYS A 27 -10.37 -13.07 8.70
CA LYS A 27 -10.48 -14.51 8.40
C LYS A 27 -10.43 -14.74 6.89
N ARG A 28 -11.19 -13.95 6.13
CA ARG A 28 -11.24 -14.06 4.67
C ARG A 28 -9.93 -13.65 4.02
N PHE A 29 -9.36 -12.51 4.41
CA PHE A 29 -8.18 -11.95 3.75
C PHE A 29 -6.88 -12.68 4.11
N VAL A 30 -6.76 -13.24 5.32
CA VAL A 30 -5.64 -14.14 5.66
C VAL A 30 -5.62 -15.37 4.75
N GLU A 31 -6.79 -15.89 4.35
CA GLU A 31 -6.87 -17.03 3.43
C GLU A 31 -6.41 -16.64 2.01
N PHE A 32 -6.71 -15.43 1.54
CA PHE A 32 -6.12 -14.92 0.31
C PHE A 32 -4.61 -14.71 0.44
N CYS A 33 -4.13 -14.21 1.58
CA CYS A 33 -2.70 -14.08 1.81
C CYS A 33 -2.00 -15.44 1.75
N ARG A 34 -2.57 -16.52 2.30
CA ARG A 34 -1.96 -17.87 2.25
C ARG A 34 -1.72 -18.40 0.84
N GLN A 35 -2.47 -17.92 -0.14
CA GLN A 35 -2.31 -18.28 -1.55
C GLN A 35 -1.22 -17.45 -2.25
N CYS A 36 -0.74 -16.37 -1.62
CA CYS A 36 0.31 -15.51 -2.15
C CYS A 36 1.71 -16.04 -1.79
N PRO A 37 2.66 -16.07 -2.75
CA PRO A 37 4.04 -16.50 -2.49
C PRO A 37 4.78 -15.72 -1.39
N ASN A 38 4.32 -14.52 -1.04
CA ASN A 38 4.92 -13.70 0.01
C ASN A 38 4.51 -14.13 1.43
N TYR A 39 3.45 -14.93 1.60
CA TYR A 39 3.03 -15.41 2.92
C TYR A 39 4.13 -16.23 3.58
N GLY A 40 4.48 -15.87 4.82
CA GLY A 40 5.60 -16.48 5.55
C GLY A 40 6.99 -16.17 4.99
N ASN A 41 7.08 -15.47 3.85
CA ASN A 41 8.33 -15.24 3.12
C ASN A 41 8.75 -13.76 3.06
N SER A 42 7.86 -12.83 3.44
CA SER A 42 8.12 -11.40 3.52
C SER A 42 7.75 -10.87 4.91
N TRP A 43 8.58 -9.99 5.47
CA TRP A 43 8.29 -9.32 6.75
C TRP A 43 7.13 -8.32 6.67
N GLY A 44 6.68 -7.94 5.48
CA GLY A 44 5.45 -7.16 5.28
C GLY A 44 4.17 -8.00 5.20
N CYS A 45 4.28 -9.34 5.26
CA CYS A 45 3.15 -10.26 5.11
C CYS A 45 2.93 -11.11 6.37
N PRO A 46 1.71 -11.65 6.55
CA PRO A 46 1.42 -12.60 7.62
C PRO A 46 2.18 -13.93 7.42
N PRO A 47 2.26 -14.78 8.47
CA PRO A 47 1.66 -14.62 9.78
C PRO A 47 2.44 -13.64 10.67
N PHE A 48 1.72 -12.82 11.43
CA PHE A 48 2.28 -12.00 12.49
C PHE A 48 2.18 -12.76 13.83
N ASP A 49 3.12 -12.49 14.73
CA ASP A 49 3.22 -13.10 16.07
C ASP A 49 2.51 -12.27 17.16
N PHE A 50 1.68 -11.32 16.75
CA PHE A 50 0.88 -10.43 17.60
C PHE A 50 -0.57 -10.33 17.11
N ASP A 51 -1.48 -9.89 17.99
CA ASP A 51 -2.88 -9.63 17.63
C ASP A 51 -2.98 -8.37 16.75
N THR A 52 -3.32 -8.57 15.47
CA THR A 52 -3.39 -7.46 14.51
C THR A 52 -4.56 -6.53 14.79
N GLY A 53 -5.64 -7.01 15.39
CA GLY A 53 -6.80 -6.20 15.74
C GLY A 53 -6.51 -5.26 16.91
N GLU A 54 -5.89 -5.76 17.98
CA GLU A 54 -5.43 -4.93 19.12
C GLU A 54 -4.38 -3.92 18.65
N PHE A 55 -3.46 -4.36 17.79
CA PHE A 55 -2.48 -3.47 17.18
C PHE A 55 -3.16 -2.32 16.43
N LEU A 56 -4.23 -2.55 15.66
CA LEU A 56 -4.91 -1.48 14.94
C LEU A 56 -5.68 -0.54 15.87
N ARG A 57 -6.39 -1.09 16.88
CA ARG A 57 -7.25 -0.33 17.81
C ARG A 57 -6.52 0.68 18.71
N GLN A 58 -5.19 0.65 18.73
CA GLN A 58 -4.41 1.70 19.42
C GLN A 58 -4.44 3.06 18.70
N TYR A 59 -4.86 3.08 17.42
CA TYR A 59 -4.92 4.27 16.58
C TYR A 59 -6.35 4.78 16.44
N LYS A 60 -6.51 6.10 16.39
CA LYS A 60 -7.82 6.76 16.24
C LYS A 60 -8.19 7.01 14.79
N TYR A 61 -7.21 7.39 13.97
CA TYR A 61 -7.43 7.84 12.59
C TYR A 61 -6.58 7.03 11.61
N ALA A 62 -7.14 6.78 10.44
CA ALA A 62 -6.43 6.27 9.28
C ALA A 62 -6.47 7.32 8.16
N TYR A 63 -5.30 7.70 7.68
CA TYR A 63 -5.11 8.47 6.47
C TYR A 63 -4.74 7.50 5.35
N LEU A 64 -5.63 7.34 4.37
CA LEU A 64 -5.49 6.39 3.27
C LEU A 64 -5.14 7.14 1.98
N MET A 65 -4.30 6.51 1.15
CA MET A 65 -3.85 7.02 -0.14
C MET A 65 -4.09 5.96 -1.21
N ALA A 66 -4.65 6.37 -2.35
CA ALA A 66 -4.73 5.55 -3.55
C ALA A 66 -3.99 6.27 -4.70
N THR A 67 -3.01 5.61 -5.30
CA THR A 67 -2.30 6.10 -6.49
C THR A 67 -2.68 5.23 -7.67
N LYS A 68 -3.44 5.81 -8.60
CA LYS A 68 -3.86 5.17 -9.84
C LYS A 68 -2.84 5.46 -10.94
N ILE A 69 -2.37 4.41 -11.58
CA ILE A 69 -1.32 4.40 -12.59
C ILE A 69 -1.95 3.95 -13.90
N ILE A 70 -2.08 4.86 -14.86
CA ILE A 70 -2.77 4.66 -16.13
C ILE A 70 -1.71 4.56 -17.24
N PRO A 71 -1.39 3.35 -17.75
CA PRO A 71 -0.41 3.20 -18.82
C PRO A 71 -0.86 3.94 -20.09
N ILE A 72 0.07 4.63 -20.75
CA ILE A 72 -0.23 5.26 -22.05
C ILE A 72 -0.35 4.19 -23.14
N GLU A 73 0.52 3.19 -23.11
CA GLU A 73 0.47 2.03 -24.01
C GLU A 73 -0.51 0.98 -23.49
N LYS A 74 -1.32 0.43 -24.41
CA LYS A 74 -2.22 -0.69 -24.13
C LYS A 74 -1.53 -2.01 -24.47
N GLY A 75 -2.05 -3.13 -23.95
CA GLY A 75 -1.52 -4.46 -24.30
C GLY A 75 -0.23 -4.83 -23.55
N ILE A 76 0.10 -4.11 -22.48
CA ILE A 76 1.30 -4.40 -21.67
C ILE A 76 1.12 -5.77 -21.00
N PRO A 77 2.08 -6.70 -21.12
CA PRO A 77 2.03 -7.99 -20.44
C PRO A 77 1.97 -7.86 -18.90
N ILE A 78 1.22 -8.75 -18.25
CA ILE A 78 0.98 -8.68 -16.80
C ILE A 78 2.24 -8.86 -15.96
N ASP A 79 3.23 -9.59 -16.46
CA ASP A 79 4.53 -9.81 -15.81
C ASP A 79 5.36 -8.51 -15.71
N LYS A 80 5.04 -7.50 -16.53
CA LYS A 80 5.60 -6.15 -16.47
C LYS A 80 4.99 -5.26 -15.39
N SER A 81 3.92 -5.71 -14.71
CA SER A 81 3.27 -4.95 -13.63
C SER A 81 4.27 -4.43 -12.60
N GLN A 82 5.17 -5.28 -12.10
CA GLN A 82 6.13 -4.90 -11.07
C GLN A 82 7.15 -3.88 -11.56
N GLU A 83 7.57 -3.95 -12.82
CA GLU A 83 8.46 -2.97 -13.44
C GLU A 83 7.76 -1.61 -13.56
N LEU A 84 6.50 -1.63 -14.01
CA LEU A 84 5.69 -0.44 -14.24
C LEU A 84 5.40 0.33 -12.94
N ILE A 85 5.01 -0.36 -11.86
CA ILE A 85 4.64 0.30 -10.58
C ILE A 85 5.84 0.70 -9.74
N ARG A 86 7.04 0.17 -10.02
CA ARG A 86 8.20 0.31 -9.14
C ARG A 86 8.60 1.77 -8.85
N PRO A 87 8.64 2.69 -9.83
CA PRO A 87 8.99 4.08 -9.56
C PRO A 87 8.00 4.74 -8.59
N GLU A 88 6.70 4.56 -8.81
CA GLU A 88 5.67 5.09 -7.92
C GLU A 88 5.74 4.48 -6.53
N ARG A 89 5.99 3.18 -6.44
CA ARG A 89 6.14 2.50 -5.16
C ARG A 89 7.30 3.09 -4.34
N ILE A 90 8.44 3.38 -4.97
CA ILE A 90 9.59 4.02 -4.28
C ILE A 90 9.19 5.40 -3.77
N ARG A 91 8.49 6.19 -4.58
CA ARG A 91 8.01 7.53 -4.21
C ARG A 91 7.04 7.47 -3.03
N ILE A 92 6.00 6.64 -3.15
CA ILE A 92 4.92 6.51 -2.15
C ILE A 92 5.47 5.96 -0.84
N GLU A 93 6.29 4.91 -0.86
CA GLU A 93 6.85 4.35 0.39
C GLU A 93 7.76 5.35 1.10
N LYS A 94 8.52 6.16 0.36
CA LYS A 94 9.32 7.24 0.95
C LYS A 94 8.44 8.29 1.61
N GLU A 95 7.42 8.79 0.90
CA GLU A 95 6.45 9.75 1.44
C GLU A 95 5.76 9.20 2.70
N LEU A 96 5.37 7.93 2.66
CA LEU A 96 4.69 7.28 3.78
C LEU A 96 5.58 7.15 5.03
N LEU A 97 6.85 6.83 4.86
CA LEU A 97 7.82 6.81 5.97
C LEU A 97 8.07 8.21 6.55
N GLU A 98 8.08 9.25 5.70
CA GLU A 98 8.17 10.64 6.16
C GLU A 98 6.93 11.07 6.95
N LEU A 99 5.73 10.66 6.52
CA LEU A 99 4.49 10.88 7.25
C LEU A 99 4.49 10.16 8.60
N GLU A 100 4.89 8.89 8.63
CA GLU A 100 5.01 8.10 9.87
C GLU A 100 6.03 8.73 10.84
N HIS A 101 7.16 9.20 10.34
CA HIS A 101 8.15 9.90 11.16
C HIS A 101 7.60 11.21 11.76
N ARG A 102 6.87 11.98 10.95
CA ARG A 102 6.36 13.30 11.35
C ARG A 102 5.18 13.22 12.32
N TYR A 103 4.19 12.39 12.01
CA TYR A 103 2.93 12.34 12.75
C TYR A 103 2.87 11.19 13.76
N GLY A 104 3.91 10.36 13.80
CA GLY A 104 3.90 9.08 14.51
C GLY A 104 2.91 8.10 13.89
N GLY A 105 2.66 7.02 14.60
CA GLY A 105 1.71 6.00 14.16
C GLY A 105 2.37 4.83 13.44
N ARG A 106 1.63 4.21 12.53
CA ARG A 106 2.10 3.08 11.71
C ARG A 106 1.71 3.23 10.25
N ALA A 107 2.72 3.18 9.39
CA ALA A 107 2.55 3.12 7.96
C ALA A 107 2.18 1.70 7.46
N PHE A 108 1.38 1.66 6.40
CA PHE A 108 0.98 0.47 5.64
C PHE A 108 1.26 0.70 4.15
N ALA A 109 2.10 -0.13 3.56
CA ALA A 109 2.61 0.03 2.20
C ALA A 109 2.26 -1.16 1.30
N TYR A 110 2.46 -1.01 -0.01
CA TYR A 110 2.34 -2.12 -0.94
C TYR A 110 3.40 -3.20 -0.67
N VAL A 111 2.99 -4.47 -0.65
CA VAL A 111 3.91 -5.60 -0.44
C VAL A 111 3.97 -6.49 -1.68
N GLY A 112 5.07 -6.34 -2.43
CA GLY A 112 5.49 -7.22 -3.53
C GLY A 112 6.95 -7.64 -3.35
N LYS A 113 7.74 -7.68 -4.44
CA LYS A 113 9.21 -7.86 -4.33
C LYS A 113 9.79 -6.76 -3.44
N CYS A 114 10.47 -7.08 -2.33
CA CYS A 114 11.00 -6.07 -1.41
C CYS A 114 11.83 -5.00 -2.15
N LEU A 115 11.63 -3.71 -1.84
CA LEU A 115 12.41 -2.64 -2.45
C LEU A 115 13.88 -2.63 -1.99
N TYR A 116 14.15 -3.20 -0.81
CA TYR A 116 15.41 -3.03 -0.09
C TYR A 116 16.31 -4.27 -0.08
N CYS A 117 15.71 -5.47 -0.18
CA CYS A 117 16.49 -6.70 -0.27
C CYS A 117 16.78 -7.04 -1.74
N PRO A 118 18.06 -7.05 -2.18
CA PRO A 118 18.40 -7.51 -3.52
C PRO A 118 18.05 -8.99 -3.71
N ASP A 119 17.54 -9.33 -4.89
CA ASP A 119 17.39 -10.69 -5.42
C ASP A 119 16.82 -11.80 -4.50
N SER A 120 15.79 -11.44 -3.72
CA SER A 120 14.79 -12.35 -3.12
C SER A 120 15.17 -13.16 -1.88
N GLU A 121 16.27 -12.88 -1.20
CA GLU A 121 16.58 -13.49 0.11
C GLU A 121 16.08 -12.63 1.28
N CYS A 122 14.76 -12.55 1.43
CA CYS A 122 14.20 -11.96 2.65
C CYS A 122 14.62 -12.81 3.86
N ALA A 123 15.16 -12.16 4.90
CA ALA A 123 15.58 -12.81 6.14
C ALA A 123 14.46 -13.63 6.80
N ARG A 124 13.20 -13.29 6.51
CA ARG A 124 12.02 -14.03 6.96
C ARG A 124 12.06 -15.51 6.58
N LYS A 125 12.56 -15.84 5.37
CA LYS A 125 12.71 -17.23 4.89
C LYS A 125 13.61 -18.08 5.77
N CYS A 126 14.54 -17.44 6.49
CA CYS A 126 15.44 -18.08 7.44
C CYS A 126 15.01 -17.87 8.90
N ASN A 127 13.77 -17.43 9.14
CA ASN A 127 13.25 -17.06 10.46
C ASN A 127 14.13 -16.04 11.21
N ARG A 128 14.76 -15.11 10.48
CA ARG A 128 15.61 -14.04 11.04
C ARG A 128 14.93 -12.68 10.93
N PRO A 129 15.18 -11.75 11.87
CA PRO A 129 14.63 -10.40 11.84
C PRO A 129 14.87 -9.70 10.51
N CYS A 130 13.98 -8.77 10.16
CA CYS A 130 14.15 -7.94 8.98
C CYS A 130 15.47 -7.14 9.06
N LEU A 131 16.20 -7.05 7.96
CA LEU A 131 17.41 -6.21 7.86
C LEU A 131 17.07 -4.72 7.67
N HIS A 132 15.80 -4.39 7.42
CA HIS A 132 15.32 -3.02 7.17
C HIS A 132 14.03 -2.74 7.97
N PRO A 133 14.03 -2.93 9.30
CA PRO A 133 12.83 -2.78 10.13
C PRO A 133 12.30 -1.33 10.15
N ASP A 134 13.19 -0.36 9.92
CA ASP A 134 12.88 1.06 9.79
C ASP A 134 12.15 1.40 8.48
N LYS A 135 12.20 0.52 7.46
CA LYS A 135 11.66 0.80 6.12
C LYS A 135 10.53 -0.11 5.69
N VAL A 136 10.61 -1.41 6.02
CA VAL A 136 9.59 -2.38 5.59
C VAL A 136 8.30 -2.15 6.37
N ARG A 137 7.19 -1.97 5.65
CA ARG A 137 5.85 -1.83 6.21
C ARG A 137 4.93 -2.93 5.68
N PRO A 138 3.98 -3.40 6.50
CA PRO A 138 2.99 -4.37 6.04
C PRO A 138 2.00 -3.72 5.08
N SER A 139 1.28 -4.54 4.31
CA SER A 139 0.15 -4.04 3.54
C SER A 139 -1.13 -4.00 4.38
N LEU A 140 -2.16 -3.33 3.87
CA LEU A 140 -3.47 -3.30 4.50
C LEU A 140 -4.13 -4.69 4.42
N GLU A 141 -3.99 -5.39 3.29
CA GLU A 141 -4.49 -6.77 3.11
C GLU A 141 -3.84 -7.74 4.10
N ALA A 142 -2.55 -7.56 4.41
CA ALA A 142 -1.84 -8.34 5.42
C ALA A 142 -2.50 -8.23 6.81
N PHE A 143 -3.21 -7.14 7.07
CA PHE A 143 -3.98 -6.87 8.29
C PHE A 143 -5.48 -7.16 8.13
N GLY A 144 -5.89 -7.73 7.00
CA GLY A 144 -7.24 -8.20 6.78
C GLY A 144 -8.19 -7.20 6.11
N PHE A 145 -7.68 -6.09 5.57
CA PHE A 145 -8.52 -5.07 4.93
C PHE A 145 -8.87 -5.42 3.48
N ASP A 146 -10.11 -5.13 3.10
CA ASP A 146 -10.67 -5.29 1.76
C ASP A 146 -10.33 -4.07 0.89
N ILE A 147 -9.25 -4.20 0.11
CA ILE A 147 -8.81 -3.11 -0.77
C ILE A 147 -9.79 -2.81 -1.90
N ALA A 148 -10.53 -3.81 -2.41
CA ALA A 148 -11.52 -3.57 -3.45
C ALA A 148 -12.68 -2.71 -2.91
N ARG A 149 -13.14 -3.01 -1.68
CA ARG A 149 -14.15 -2.21 -0.99
C ARG A 149 -13.62 -0.83 -0.61
N THR A 150 -12.38 -0.74 -0.12
CA THR A 150 -11.73 0.54 0.20
C THR A 150 -11.67 1.45 -1.03
N LEU A 151 -11.24 0.92 -2.18
CA LEU A 151 -11.19 1.66 -3.44
C LEU A 151 -12.56 2.15 -3.89
N SER A 152 -13.56 1.27 -3.90
CA SER A 152 -14.89 1.61 -4.40
C SER A 152 -15.62 2.60 -3.50
N GLU A 153 -15.67 2.37 -2.19
CA GLU A 153 -16.48 3.21 -1.28
C GLU A 153 -15.80 4.51 -0.85
N LEU A 154 -14.46 4.55 -0.73
CA LEU A 154 -13.75 5.75 -0.27
C LEU A 154 -13.17 6.60 -1.39
N PHE A 155 -12.88 6.00 -2.54
CA PHE A 155 -12.22 6.68 -3.65
C PHE A 155 -13.04 6.70 -4.94
N GLY A 156 -14.13 5.93 -5.03
CA GLY A 156 -14.92 5.80 -6.26
C GLY A 156 -14.16 5.10 -7.38
N ILE A 157 -13.20 4.23 -7.05
CA ILE A 157 -12.33 3.53 -8.00
C ILE A 157 -12.69 2.03 -7.98
N GLU A 158 -12.94 1.45 -9.15
CA GLU A 158 -13.10 0.00 -9.28
C GLU A 158 -11.73 -0.68 -9.32
N LEU A 159 -11.56 -1.79 -8.59
CA LEU A 159 -10.36 -2.61 -8.70
C LEU A 159 -10.44 -3.48 -9.97
N LEU A 160 -9.54 -3.25 -10.91
CA LEU A 160 -9.47 -4.02 -12.15
C LEU A 160 -8.43 -5.14 -12.07
N TRP A 161 -8.75 -6.27 -12.71
CA TRP A 161 -7.84 -7.40 -12.88
C TRP A 161 -7.39 -7.50 -14.33
N GLY A 162 -6.14 -7.93 -14.52
CA GLY A 162 -5.65 -8.25 -15.87
C GLY A 162 -6.47 -9.35 -16.54
N LYS A 163 -6.59 -9.29 -17.87
CA LYS A 163 -7.30 -10.27 -18.68
C LYS A 163 -6.42 -10.68 -19.85
N ASN A 164 -6.41 -11.96 -20.22
CA ASN A 164 -5.59 -12.51 -21.31
C ASN A 164 -4.10 -12.15 -21.17
N ASP A 165 -3.55 -12.27 -19.96
CA ASP A 165 -2.15 -11.94 -19.61
C ASP A 165 -1.73 -10.49 -19.89
N ILE A 166 -2.70 -9.58 -20.01
CA ILE A 166 -2.49 -8.15 -20.22
C ILE A 166 -2.92 -7.36 -18.98
N LEU A 167 -2.22 -6.26 -18.70
CA LEU A 167 -2.57 -5.33 -17.63
C LEU A 167 -3.97 -4.72 -17.85
N PRO A 168 -4.71 -4.44 -16.76
CA PRO A 168 -5.94 -3.66 -16.85
C PRO A 168 -5.66 -2.22 -17.32
N GLU A 169 -6.72 -1.48 -17.61
CA GLU A 169 -6.65 -0.06 -18.04
C GLU A 169 -5.89 0.84 -17.06
N TYR A 170 -5.84 0.45 -15.79
CA TYR A 170 -5.02 1.10 -14.78
C TYR A 170 -4.68 0.12 -13.65
N LEU A 171 -3.56 0.39 -12.99
CA LEU A 171 -3.19 -0.25 -11.72
C LEU A 171 -3.44 0.74 -10.58
N VAL A 172 -3.67 0.25 -9.37
CA VAL A 172 -3.83 1.10 -8.19
C VAL A 172 -2.99 0.58 -7.05
N LEU A 173 -2.22 1.47 -6.44
CA LEU A 173 -1.51 1.19 -5.19
C LEU A 173 -2.27 1.84 -4.05
N VAL A 174 -2.64 1.06 -3.02
CA VAL A 174 -3.28 1.57 -1.81
C VAL A 174 -2.30 1.48 -0.64
N SER A 175 -2.19 2.56 0.10
CA SER A 175 -1.34 2.69 1.28
C SER A 175 -2.04 3.53 2.33
N GLY A 176 -1.49 3.59 3.55
CA GLY A 176 -2.05 4.46 4.57
C GLY A 176 -1.21 4.59 5.83
N LEU A 177 -1.53 5.59 6.63
CA LEU A 177 -0.94 5.86 7.93
C LEU A 177 -2.04 5.80 8.99
N PHE A 178 -1.88 4.90 9.97
CA PHE A 178 -2.74 4.86 11.15
C PHE A 178 -2.06 5.66 12.26
N HIS A 179 -2.74 6.65 12.83
CA HIS A 179 -2.11 7.60 13.74
C HIS A 179 -3.09 8.13 14.80
N ASN A 180 -2.52 8.86 15.76
CA ASN A 180 -3.24 9.57 16.81
C ASN A 180 -3.07 11.09 16.76
N SER A 181 -2.30 11.60 15.79
CA SER A 181 -2.12 13.05 15.60
C SER A 181 -3.45 13.75 15.33
N THR A 182 -3.60 14.93 15.92
CA THR A 182 -4.73 15.86 15.71
C THR A 182 -4.47 16.84 14.57
N GLU A 183 -3.25 16.81 13.99
CA GLU A 183 -2.90 17.62 12.84
C GLU A 183 -3.60 17.12 11.57
N ASN A 184 -4.04 18.06 10.72
CA ASN A 184 -4.75 17.72 9.48
C ASN A 184 -3.77 17.29 8.38
N ILE A 185 -3.50 15.99 8.31
CA ILE A 185 -2.58 15.37 7.33
C ILE A 185 -2.99 15.68 5.87
N ILE A 186 -4.30 15.76 5.59
CA ILE A 186 -4.86 15.96 4.23
C ILE A 186 -4.44 17.31 3.64
N SER A 187 -4.28 18.34 4.49
CA SER A 187 -3.90 19.69 4.04
C SER A 187 -2.47 19.77 3.50
N HIS A 188 -1.59 18.84 3.91
CA HIS A 188 -0.16 18.91 3.61
C HIS A 188 0.25 18.15 2.35
N THR A 189 -0.57 17.18 1.92
CA THR A 189 -0.36 16.38 0.70
C THR A 189 -0.99 17.03 -0.54
N LYS A 190 -1.87 18.03 -0.37
CA LYS A 190 -2.39 18.87 -1.47
C LYS A 190 -1.44 19.97 -1.94
N ARG A 191 -0.15 19.97 -1.55
CA ARG A 191 0.83 20.82 -2.23
C ARG A 191 0.97 20.29 -3.65
N ASN A 192 0.32 21.00 -4.58
CA ASN A 192 0.45 20.82 -6.02
C ASN A 192 1.91 20.57 -6.41
N PRO A 193 2.14 19.81 -7.50
CA PRO A 193 3.36 19.97 -8.27
C PRO A 193 3.31 21.35 -8.94
N ASP A 194 3.50 22.41 -8.16
CA ASP A 194 3.67 23.73 -8.73
C ASP A 194 5.02 23.74 -9.42
N SER A 195 4.90 23.81 -10.74
CA SER A 195 5.73 24.64 -11.62
C SER A 195 7.21 24.29 -11.63
N GLY A 196 7.62 23.67 -12.74
CA GLY A 196 8.92 23.98 -13.31
C GLY A 196 9.10 25.49 -13.29
N ASN A 197 10.05 25.94 -12.48
CA ASN A 197 10.53 27.30 -12.47
C ASN A 197 11.96 27.28 -13.00
N LEU A 198 12.06 27.80 -14.22
CA LEU A 198 13.22 28.39 -14.91
C LEU A 198 14.37 27.45 -15.30
#